data_AF-A0A420QU81-F1
#
_entry.id   AF-A0A420QU81-F1
#
_cell.length_a   1.000
_cell.length_b   1.000
_cell.length_c   1.000
_cell.angle_alpha   90.00
_cell.angle_beta   90.00
_cell.angle_gamma   90.00
#
_symmetry.space_group_name_H-M   'P 1'
#
loop_
_entity.id
_entity.type
_entity.pdbx_description
1 polymer ?
#
loop_
_entity_poly.entity_id
_entity_poly.type
_entity_poly.pdbx_seq_one_letter_code
_entity_poly.pdbx_strand_id
1 'polypeptide(L)'
;MAQIQDMSYRWICGSGSYSSANRKLGSLLLKLPVDILLIIHSFLPTGSQLCLLTTCHGIKRLLEYTSVPFSQLPVAKKREYKMLAVRQFPNAWLTGRTLRFREFHAKDLCPQLKGPPYKDQPGWNKDTLRQFEEGALLIKHKHVQMSLKYDRLEKKPHQQKSFLKTLLEPYHTDFSPGLEMHPLDKFGAVGHFESQSKLISNRYLLFNQWTFTNP
;
A
#
# COMPACT_ATOMS: atom_id res chain seq x y z
N MET A 1 14.80 9.64 16.07
CA MET A 1 14.19 8.32 15.86
C MET A 1 12.68 8.45 16.02
N ALA A 2 11.92 8.49 14.93
CA ALA A 2 10.46 8.63 15.00
C ALA A 2 9.82 7.28 15.36
N GLN A 3 9.10 7.21 16.48
CA GLN A 3 8.27 6.07 16.86
C GLN A 3 7.20 5.85 15.79
N ILE A 4 7.34 4.78 15.01
CA ILE A 4 6.33 4.34 14.05
C ILE A 4 5.28 3.56 14.84
N GLN A 5 4.18 4.24 15.20
CA GLN A 5 3.03 3.60 15.85
C GLN A 5 2.38 2.59 14.88
N ASP A 6 2.26 1.34 15.32
CA ASP A 6 1.47 0.32 14.63
C ASP A 6 -0.01 0.67 14.82
N MET A 7 -0.63 1.20 13.77
CA MET A 7 -2.01 1.65 13.81
C MET A 7 -3.02 0.49 13.72
N SER A 8 -2.56 -0.76 13.69
CA SER A 8 -3.44 -1.95 13.63
C SER A 8 -4.56 -1.88 14.68
N TYR A 9 -4.26 -1.47 15.91
CA TYR A 9 -5.26 -1.34 16.98
C TYR A 9 -6.28 -0.21 16.77
N ARG A 10 -5.88 0.91 16.15
CA ARG A 10 -6.75 2.10 15.96
C ARG A 10 -7.80 1.88 14.85
N TRP A 11 -7.46 1.05 13.87
CA TRP A 11 -8.32 0.75 12.72
C TRP A 11 -9.15 -0.53 12.93
N ILE A 12 -8.64 -1.51 13.68
CA ILE A 12 -9.37 -2.76 14.00
C ILE A 12 -10.41 -2.54 15.11
N CYS A 13 -10.21 -1.55 15.99
CA CYS A 13 -11.18 -1.10 16.96
C CYS A 13 -11.32 0.42 16.82
N GLY A 14 -12.34 0.88 16.10
CA GLY A 14 -12.56 2.31 15.84
C GLY A 14 -12.52 3.14 17.13
N SER A 15 -11.47 3.93 17.30
CA SER A 15 -11.43 5.08 18.21
C SER A 15 -11.56 6.34 17.36
N GLY A 16 -12.74 6.50 16.77
CA GLY A 16 -13.15 7.71 16.07
C GLY A 16 -14.51 8.11 16.61
N SER A 17 -14.57 9.30 17.21
CA SER A 17 -15.80 9.95 17.68
C SER A 17 -16.73 10.17 16.49
N TYR A 18 -17.65 9.22 16.25
CA TYR A 18 -18.76 9.44 15.35
C TYR A 18 -19.75 10.38 16.02
N SER A 19 -19.85 11.59 15.46
CA SER A 19 -20.89 12.55 15.78
C SER A 19 -22.26 11.86 15.74
N SER A 20 -23.03 12.14 16.79
CA SER A 20 -24.36 11.63 17.08
C SER A 20 -25.32 11.82 15.90
N ALA A 21 -25.66 10.71 15.23
CA ALA A 21 -26.94 10.56 14.54
C ALA A 21 -27.38 9.09 14.65
N ASN A 22 -28.34 8.85 15.55
CA ASN A 22 -29.00 7.58 15.82
C ASN A 22 -29.39 6.82 14.53
N ARG A 23 -28.71 5.72 14.24
CA ARG A 23 -29.35 4.52 13.68
C ARG A 23 -28.84 3.31 14.45
N LYS A 24 -29.61 2.88 15.45
CA LYS A 24 -29.53 1.51 16.00
C LYS A 24 -29.97 0.53 14.91
N LEU A 25 -29.15 0.31 13.90
CA LEU A 25 -29.17 -0.93 13.13
C LEU A 25 -28.55 -1.98 14.03
N GLY A 26 -29.34 -2.52 14.96
CA GLY A 26 -28.93 -3.64 15.78
C GLY A 26 -28.61 -4.80 14.85
N SER A 27 -27.31 -5.09 14.68
CA SER A 27 -26.83 -6.15 13.78
C SER A 27 -27.57 -7.44 14.07
N LEU A 28 -28.33 -7.95 13.08
CA LEU A 28 -29.06 -9.22 13.17
C LEU A 28 -28.10 -10.38 13.48
N LEU A 29 -26.87 -10.26 13.00
CA LEU A 29 -25.77 -11.20 13.22
C LEU A 29 -25.39 -11.32 14.71
N LEU A 30 -25.50 -10.23 15.49
CA LEU A 30 -25.25 -10.23 16.93
C LEU A 30 -26.43 -10.75 17.76
N LYS A 31 -27.60 -10.93 17.14
CA LYS A 31 -28.79 -11.50 17.79
C LYS A 31 -28.91 -13.01 17.56
N LEU A 32 -28.04 -13.59 16.72
CA LEU A 32 -28.03 -15.02 16.49
C LEU A 32 -27.50 -15.76 17.72
N PRO A 33 -28.04 -16.96 18.03
CA PRO A 33 -27.41 -17.85 19.00
C PRO A 33 -25.95 -18.14 18.62
N VAL A 34 -25.09 -18.28 19.62
CA VAL A 34 -23.65 -18.49 19.43
C VAL A 34 -23.37 -19.71 18.55
N ASP A 35 -24.14 -20.78 18.72
CA ASP A 35 -23.97 -22.02 17.93
C ASP A 35 -24.21 -21.80 16.44
N ILE A 36 -25.22 -21.00 16.09
CA ILE A 36 -25.52 -20.65 14.70
C ILE A 36 -24.38 -19.79 14.13
N LEU A 37 -23.81 -18.88 14.92
CA LEU A 37 -22.66 -18.07 14.53
C LEU A 37 -21.42 -18.95 14.25
N LEU A 38 -21.19 -19.98 15.08
CA LEU A 38 -20.08 -20.93 14.91
C LEU A 38 -20.26 -21.79 13.67
N ILE A 39 -21.49 -22.23 13.38
CA ILE A 39 -21.82 -22.96 12.16
C ILE A 39 -21.58 -22.08 10.94
N ILE A 40 -22.08 -20.84 10.94
CA ILE A 40 -21.81 -19.89 9.84
C ILE A 40 -20.30 -19.70 9.68
N HIS A 41 -19.56 -19.52 10.77
CA HIS A 41 -18.11 -19.36 10.74
C HIS A 41 -17.42 -20.59 10.12
N SER A 42 -17.81 -21.82 10.48
CA SER A 42 -17.17 -23.03 9.95
C SER A 42 -17.38 -23.24 8.45
N PHE A 43 -18.52 -22.79 7.90
CA PHE A 43 -18.80 -22.85 6.46
C PHE A 43 -18.13 -21.74 5.64
N LEU A 44 -17.58 -20.72 6.28
CA LEU A 44 -16.94 -19.62 5.56
C LEU A 44 -15.51 -19.98 5.13
N PRO A 45 -15.09 -19.57 3.93
CA PRO A 45 -13.69 -19.63 3.55
C PRO A 45 -12.80 -18.91 4.58
N THR A 46 -11.55 -19.37 4.75
CA THR A 46 -10.64 -18.82 5.77
C THR A 46 -10.55 -17.30 5.71
N GLY A 47 -10.52 -16.70 4.52
CA GLY A 47 -10.51 -15.26 4.38
C GLY A 47 -11.74 -14.54 4.95
N SER A 48 -12.92 -15.13 4.82
CA SER A 48 -14.19 -14.57 5.30
C SER A 48 -14.36 -14.74 6.80
N GLN A 49 -13.91 -15.89 7.35
CA GLN A 49 -13.79 -16.11 8.80
C GLN A 49 -12.95 -15.02 9.45
N LEU A 50 -11.82 -14.72 8.82
CA LEU A 50 -10.88 -13.71 9.21
C LEU A 50 -11.46 -12.28 9.13
N CYS A 51 -12.26 -11.97 8.10
CA CYS A 51 -13.00 -10.71 8.02
C CYS A 51 -14.07 -10.57 9.11
N LEU A 52 -14.74 -11.66 9.49
CA LEU A 52 -15.71 -11.63 10.59
C LEU A 52 -15.07 -11.23 11.92
N LEU A 53 -13.87 -11.73 12.21
CA LEU A 53 -13.09 -11.36 13.40
C LEU A 53 -12.75 -9.85 13.45
N THR A 54 -12.78 -9.14 12.32
CA THR A 54 -12.52 -7.68 12.26
C THR A 54 -13.79 -6.83 12.23
N THR A 55 -14.98 -7.42 12.15
CA THR A 55 -16.23 -6.63 12.04
C THR A 55 -16.64 -5.95 13.34
N CYS A 56 -16.58 -6.66 14.47
CA CYS A 56 -16.86 -6.07 15.78
C CYS A 56 -16.23 -6.86 16.93
N HIS A 57 -16.03 -6.17 18.06
CA HIS A 57 -15.41 -6.76 19.26
C HIS A 57 -16.22 -7.93 19.85
N GLY A 58 -17.55 -7.93 19.66
CA GLY A 58 -18.43 -9.00 20.12
C GLY A 58 -18.18 -10.32 19.38
N ILE A 59 -18.24 -10.28 18.04
CA ILE A 59 -17.95 -11.44 17.18
C ILE A 59 -16.52 -11.92 17.38
N LYS A 60 -15.57 -10.99 17.47
CA LYS A 60 -14.16 -11.30 17.74
C LYS A 60 -13.99 -12.12 19.02
N ARG A 61 -14.54 -11.66 20.15
CA ARG A 61 -14.45 -12.39 21.42
C ARG A 61 -15.10 -13.77 21.34
N LEU A 62 -16.28 -13.88 20.74
CA LEU A 62 -17.01 -15.14 20.63
C LEU A 62 -16.24 -16.19 19.82
N LEU A 63 -15.62 -15.77 18.72
CA LEU A 63 -14.90 -16.66 17.80
C LEU A 63 -13.44 -16.90 18.22
N GLU A 64 -12.77 -15.96 18.87
CA GLU A 64 -11.39 -16.17 19.39
C GLU A 64 -11.35 -17.21 20.51
N TYR A 65 -12.44 -17.41 21.27
CA TYR A 65 -12.53 -18.47 22.27
C TYR A 65 -12.57 -19.88 21.67
N THR A 66 -12.99 -20.01 20.41
CA THR A 66 -13.21 -21.28 19.71
C THR A 66 -12.21 -21.55 18.60
N SER A 67 -11.33 -20.59 18.29
CA SER A 67 -10.35 -20.69 17.21
C SER A 67 -8.91 -20.46 17.70
N VAL A 68 -7.93 -20.91 16.91
CA VAL A 68 -6.51 -20.71 17.20
C VAL A 68 -6.23 -19.19 17.27
N PRO A 69 -5.64 -18.69 18.37
CA PRO A 69 -5.32 -17.27 18.52
C PRO A 69 -4.51 -16.75 17.33
N PHE A 70 -4.77 -15.51 16.90
CA PHE A 70 -4.05 -14.90 15.78
C PHE A 70 -2.53 -14.96 15.96
N SER A 71 -2.03 -14.83 17.19
CA SER A 71 -0.61 -14.94 17.54
C SER A 71 0.00 -16.30 17.19
N GLN A 72 -0.79 -17.37 17.22
CA GLN A 72 -0.36 -18.75 16.95
C GLN A 72 -0.53 -19.16 15.49
N LEU A 73 -1.21 -18.35 14.66
CA LEU A 73 -1.38 -18.66 13.24
C LEU A 73 -0.03 -18.69 12.47
N PRO A 74 0.11 -19.57 11.47
CA PRO A 74 1.24 -19.55 10.54
C PRO A 74 1.37 -18.20 9.83
N VAL A 75 2.60 -17.81 9.48
CA VAL A 75 2.89 -16.51 8.84
C VAL A 75 2.10 -16.33 7.54
N ALA A 76 1.92 -17.39 6.74
CA ALA A 76 1.12 -17.35 5.52
C ALA A 76 -0.35 -16.97 5.79
N LYS A 77 -0.96 -17.56 6.83
CA LYS A 77 -2.34 -17.25 7.23
C LYS A 77 -2.47 -15.86 7.84
N LYS A 78 -1.49 -15.42 8.62
CA LYS A 78 -1.40 -14.03 9.12
C LYS A 78 -1.31 -13.03 7.95
N ARG A 79 -0.56 -13.35 6.90
CA ARG A 79 -0.45 -12.52 5.70
C ARG A 79 -1.78 -12.45 4.95
N GLU A 80 -2.43 -13.60 4.74
CA GLU A 80 -3.75 -13.68 4.10
C GLU A 80 -4.78 -12.84 4.85
N TYR A 81 -4.87 -13.00 6.18
CA TYR A 81 -5.71 -12.19 7.07
C TYR A 81 -5.48 -10.70 6.87
N LYS A 82 -4.23 -10.26 7.02
CA LYS A 82 -3.92 -8.83 6.96
C LYS A 82 -4.21 -8.27 5.57
N MET A 83 -3.92 -9.03 4.52
CA MET A 83 -4.21 -8.64 3.13
C MET A 83 -5.71 -8.46 2.87
N LEU A 84 -6.57 -9.21 3.56
CA LEU A 84 -8.01 -9.04 3.47
C LEU A 84 -8.49 -7.85 4.31
N ALA A 85 -8.03 -7.75 5.56
CA ALA A 85 -8.36 -6.62 6.42
C ALA A 85 -7.94 -5.28 5.80
N VAL A 86 -6.75 -5.19 5.17
CA VAL A 86 -6.29 -3.94 4.56
C VAL A 86 -7.16 -3.50 3.39
N ARG A 87 -7.88 -4.40 2.71
CA ARG A 87 -8.78 -4.04 1.61
C ARG A 87 -9.96 -3.20 2.09
N GLN A 88 -10.38 -3.34 3.34
CA GLN A 88 -11.48 -2.57 3.93
C GLN A 88 -11.08 -1.10 4.16
N PHE A 89 -9.78 -0.80 4.19
CA PHE A 89 -9.25 0.53 4.42
C PHE A 89 -8.69 1.11 3.11
N PRO A 90 -9.40 2.04 2.47
CA PRO A 90 -9.03 2.55 1.14
C PRO A 90 -7.70 3.30 1.16
N ASN A 91 -7.34 3.95 2.27
CA ASN A 91 -6.10 4.70 2.43
C ASN A 91 -4.98 3.89 3.10
N ALA A 92 -5.18 2.62 3.47
CA ALA A 92 -4.15 1.84 4.15
C ALA A 92 -3.44 0.88 3.20
N TRP A 93 -2.19 0.55 3.51
CA TRP A 93 -1.41 -0.49 2.82
C TRP A 93 -0.60 -1.31 3.83
N LEU A 94 -0.09 -2.46 3.39
CA LEU A 94 0.72 -3.35 4.23
C LEU A 94 2.19 -3.26 3.89
N THR A 95 3.01 -3.09 4.91
CA THR A 95 4.47 -3.19 4.76
C THR A 95 4.86 -4.63 4.39
N GLY A 96 5.77 -4.80 3.43
CA GLY A 96 6.12 -6.12 2.90
C GLY A 96 6.73 -7.08 3.94
N ARG A 97 7.65 -6.60 4.78
CA ARG A 97 8.35 -7.43 5.77
C ARG A 97 7.58 -7.63 7.08
N THR A 98 7.03 -6.55 7.63
CA THR A 98 6.40 -6.58 8.97
C THR A 98 4.89 -6.79 8.92
N LEU A 99 4.28 -6.74 7.73
CA LEU A 99 2.83 -6.81 7.53
C LEU A 99 2.10 -5.83 8.45
N ARG A 100 2.63 -4.63 8.67
CA ARG A 100 1.97 -3.60 9.49
C ARG A 100 1.07 -2.75 8.61
N PHE A 101 -0.05 -2.33 9.17
CA PHE A 101 -0.94 -1.37 8.53
C PHE A 101 -0.32 0.01 8.58
N ARG A 102 -0.25 0.67 7.43
CA ARG A 102 0.20 2.05 7.34
C ARG A 102 -0.77 2.83 6.48
N GLU A 103 -1.10 4.03 6.91
CA GLU A 103 -1.85 4.96 6.08
C GLU A 103 -0.95 5.50 4.97
N PHE A 104 -1.53 5.68 3.79
CA PHE A 104 -0.89 6.19 2.62
C PHE A 104 -0.95 7.72 2.64
N HIS A 105 0.21 8.34 2.70
CA HIS A 105 0.31 9.80 2.78
C HIS A 105 1.02 10.38 1.56
N ALA A 106 1.01 11.70 1.43
CA ALA A 106 1.72 12.39 0.35
C ALA A 106 3.22 12.04 0.31
N LYS A 107 3.87 11.88 1.47
CA LYS A 107 5.27 11.40 1.55
C LYS A 107 5.51 9.99 0.98
N ASP A 108 4.45 9.21 0.82
CA ASP A 108 4.54 7.89 0.20
C ASP A 108 4.49 7.96 -1.32
N LEU A 109 3.99 9.05 -1.89
CA LEU A 109 4.28 9.46 -3.26
C LEU A 109 5.72 9.97 -3.25
N CYS A 110 6.68 9.09 -3.57
CA CYS A 110 8.06 9.52 -3.70
C CYS A 110 8.10 10.67 -4.72
N PRO A 111 8.53 11.89 -4.34
CA PRO A 111 8.53 13.02 -5.25
C PRO A 111 9.43 12.68 -6.44
N GLN A 112 8.87 12.81 -7.64
CA GLN A 112 9.64 12.75 -8.87
C GLN A 112 10.58 13.96 -8.88
N LEU A 113 11.87 13.73 -8.63
CA LEU A 113 12.86 14.79 -8.73
C LEU A 113 12.92 15.24 -10.20
N LYS A 114 12.86 16.56 -10.39
CA LYS A 114 13.01 17.18 -11.72
C LYS A 114 14.47 17.53 -11.92
N GLY A 115 15.00 17.20 -13.10
CA GLY A 115 16.36 17.53 -13.50
C GLY A 115 17.32 16.35 -13.35
N PRO A 116 18.43 16.38 -14.09
CA PRO A 116 19.29 15.21 -14.18
C PRO A 116 20.14 15.06 -12.92
N PRO A 117 20.24 13.85 -12.33
CA PRO A 117 21.28 13.56 -11.37
C PRO A 117 22.59 13.44 -12.15
N TYR A 118 23.24 14.58 -12.37
CA TYR A 118 24.63 14.60 -12.80
C TYR A 118 25.50 14.39 -11.57
N LYS A 119 26.38 13.38 -11.64
CA LYS A 119 27.54 13.31 -10.75
C LYS A 119 28.27 14.66 -10.90
N ASP A 120 28.56 15.30 -9.77
CA ASP A 120 29.34 16.55 -9.68
C ASP A 120 28.61 17.88 -10.04
N GLN A 121 27.27 17.87 -10.24
CA GLN A 121 26.51 19.13 -10.27
C GLN A 121 26.32 19.72 -8.85
N PRO A 122 26.58 21.02 -8.63
CA PRO A 122 26.34 21.66 -7.34
C PRO A 122 24.86 21.53 -6.92
N GLY A 123 24.59 20.92 -5.77
CA GLY A 123 23.24 20.79 -5.19
C GLY A 123 22.69 19.36 -5.06
N TRP A 124 23.32 18.36 -5.68
CA TRP A 124 22.92 16.95 -5.57
C TRP A 124 23.77 16.22 -4.52
N ASN A 125 23.25 16.10 -3.29
CA ASN A 125 23.89 15.31 -2.24
C ASN A 125 23.47 13.83 -2.32
N LYS A 126 24.09 12.97 -1.50
CA LYS A 126 23.77 11.53 -1.44
C LYS A 126 22.28 11.25 -1.17
N ASP A 127 21.61 12.10 -0.38
CA ASP A 127 20.20 11.95 -0.08
C ASP A 127 19.33 12.28 -1.29
N THR A 128 19.69 13.30 -2.07
CA THR A 128 19.01 13.65 -3.33
C THR A 128 19.15 12.53 -4.37
N LEU A 129 20.34 11.94 -4.49
CA LEU A 129 20.57 10.78 -5.36
C LEU A 129 19.72 9.57 -4.95
N ARG A 130 19.69 9.26 -3.65
CA ARG A 130 18.86 8.17 -3.13
C ARG A 130 17.37 8.43 -3.36
N GLN A 131 16.91 9.68 -3.20
CA GLN A 131 15.52 10.04 -3.48
C GLN A 131 15.18 9.90 -4.97
N PHE A 132 16.13 10.23 -5.85
CA PHE A 132 15.98 9.99 -7.28
C PHE A 132 15.82 8.50 -7.55
N GLU A 133 16.73 7.65 -7.08
CA GLU A 133 16.63 6.20 -7.26
C GLU A 133 15.32 5.64 -6.70
N GLU A 134 14.91 6.08 -5.51
CA GLU A 134 13.69 5.62 -4.87
C GLU A 134 12.39 6.12 -5.52
N GLY A 135 12.41 7.27 -6.18
CA GLY A 135 11.22 7.94 -6.73
C GLY A 135 11.08 7.80 -8.24
N ALA A 136 12.17 8.02 -8.98
CA ALA A 136 12.25 7.87 -10.43
C ALA A 136 12.23 6.40 -10.84
N LEU A 137 13.08 5.57 -10.21
CA LEU A 137 13.39 4.23 -10.74
C LEU A 137 12.56 3.12 -10.10
N LEU A 138 12.04 3.35 -8.90
CA LEU A 138 11.46 2.31 -8.06
C LEU A 138 9.97 2.54 -7.81
N ILE A 139 9.14 2.09 -8.75
CA ILE A 139 7.73 1.80 -8.44
C ILE A 139 7.68 0.69 -7.39
N LYS A 140 7.33 1.07 -6.15
CA LYS A 140 7.23 0.15 -5.01
C LYS A 140 5.88 -0.56 -5.01
N HIS A 141 5.82 -1.74 -4.42
CA HIS A 141 4.57 -2.52 -4.27
C HIS A 141 3.40 -1.71 -3.68
N LYS A 142 3.68 -0.78 -2.74
CA LYS A 142 2.68 0.13 -2.18
C LYS A 142 2.02 1.01 -3.26
N HIS A 143 2.76 1.48 -4.26
CA HIS A 143 2.25 2.32 -5.35
C HIS A 143 1.25 1.52 -6.21
N VAL A 144 1.60 0.28 -6.55
CA VAL A 144 0.72 -0.64 -7.30
C VAL A 144 -0.55 -0.94 -6.52
N GLN A 145 -0.42 -1.31 -5.24
CA GLN A 145 -1.57 -1.61 -4.38
C GLN A 145 -2.54 -0.44 -4.27
N MET A 146 -2.02 0.77 -4.02
CA MET A 146 -2.86 1.95 -3.85
C MET A 146 -3.50 2.40 -5.16
N SER A 147 -2.78 2.30 -6.29
CA SER A 147 -3.35 2.60 -7.60
C SER A 147 -4.56 1.73 -7.90
N LEU A 148 -4.42 0.40 -7.72
CA LEU A 148 -5.51 -0.55 -7.91
C LEU A 148 -6.68 -0.34 -6.94
N LYS A 149 -6.38 0.00 -5.68
CA LYS A 149 -7.41 0.31 -4.69
C LYS A 149 -8.22 1.54 -5.07
N TYR A 150 -7.53 2.65 -5.36
CA TYR A 150 -8.20 3.90 -5.68
C TYR A 150 -9.00 3.78 -6.97
N ASP A 151 -8.51 3.07 -7.98
CA ASP A 151 -9.24 2.83 -9.23
C ASP A 151 -10.59 2.12 -9.02
N ARG A 152 -10.61 1.09 -8.17
CA ARG A 152 -11.82 0.32 -7.83
C ARG A 152 -12.87 1.08 -7.05
N LEU A 153 -12.53 2.21 -6.42
CA LEU A 153 -13.49 2.97 -5.63
C LEU A 153 -14.45 3.73 -6.57
N GLU A 154 -15.75 3.44 -6.46
CA GLU A 154 -16.79 4.17 -7.18
C GLU A 154 -16.74 5.67 -6.86
N LYS A 155 -16.66 6.01 -5.56
CA LYS A 155 -16.55 7.38 -5.07
C LYS A 155 -15.17 7.62 -4.48
N LYS A 156 -14.41 8.50 -5.11
CA LYS A 156 -13.04 8.87 -4.72
C LYS A 156 -13.04 10.33 -4.22
N PRO A 157 -12.68 10.60 -2.95
CA PRO A 157 -12.39 11.96 -2.48
C PRO A 157 -11.30 12.62 -3.30
N HIS A 158 -11.25 13.95 -3.28
CA HIS A 158 -10.30 14.74 -4.07
C HIS A 158 -8.84 14.31 -3.84
N GLN A 159 -8.46 14.04 -2.59
CA GLN A 159 -7.11 13.57 -2.25
C GLN A 159 -6.75 12.24 -2.92
N GLN A 160 -7.66 11.26 -2.95
CA GLN A 160 -7.42 9.97 -3.60
C GLN A 160 -7.30 10.10 -5.12
N LYS A 161 -8.11 10.99 -5.72
CA LYS A 161 -7.99 11.32 -7.15
C LYS A 161 -6.63 11.95 -7.46
N SER A 162 -6.19 12.88 -6.62
CA SER A 162 -4.88 13.52 -6.74
C SER A 162 -3.74 12.49 -6.63
N PHE A 163 -3.78 11.64 -5.60
CA PHE A 163 -2.80 10.58 -5.42
C PHE A 163 -2.77 9.60 -6.59
N LEU A 164 -3.93 9.15 -7.07
CA LEU A 164 -4.01 8.25 -8.22
C LEU A 164 -3.43 8.92 -9.49
N LYS A 165 -3.73 10.20 -9.71
CA LYS A 165 -3.18 10.96 -10.83
C LYS A 165 -1.64 10.98 -10.77
N THR A 166 -1.07 11.31 -9.61
CA THR A 166 0.40 11.33 -9.43
C THR A 166 1.02 9.94 -9.58
N LEU A 167 0.36 8.87 -9.10
CA LEU A 167 0.85 7.49 -9.22
C LEU A 167 0.87 6.98 -10.67
N LEU A 168 0.06 7.57 -11.54
CA LEU A 168 -0.06 7.21 -12.96
C LEU A 168 0.59 8.23 -13.90
N GLU A 169 1.21 9.28 -13.33
CA GLU A 169 1.84 10.33 -14.10
C GLU A 169 3.11 9.78 -14.79
N PRO A 170 3.22 9.92 -16.12
CA PRO A 170 4.46 9.59 -16.82
C PRO A 170 5.63 10.36 -16.24
N TYR A 171 6.78 9.69 -16.15
CA TYR A 171 8.00 10.27 -15.64
C TYR A 171 9.11 10.17 -16.67
N HIS A 172 9.84 11.27 -16.85
CA HIS A 172 10.95 11.36 -17.77
C HIS A 172 12.10 12.08 -17.07
N THR A 173 13.30 11.55 -17.20
CA THR A 173 14.51 12.20 -16.68
C THR A 173 15.73 11.76 -17.46
N ASP A 174 16.67 12.68 -17.61
CA ASP A 174 18.03 12.34 -17.99
C ASP A 174 18.83 12.08 -16.71
N PHE A 175 19.89 11.29 -16.78
CA PHE A 175 20.81 11.04 -15.68
C PHE A 175 22.20 10.73 -16.23
N SER A 176 23.24 11.06 -15.47
CA SER A 176 24.55 10.47 -15.71
C SER A 176 24.70 9.26 -14.79
N PRO A 177 24.96 8.05 -15.30
CA PRO A 177 25.25 6.89 -14.46
C PRO A 177 26.52 7.19 -13.66
N GLY A 178 26.34 7.68 -12.44
CA GLY A 178 27.44 8.00 -11.53
C GLY A 178 28.10 6.75 -10.91
N LEU A 179 27.43 5.62 -11.10
CA LEU A 179 27.81 4.27 -10.70
C LEU A 179 27.65 3.37 -11.93
N GLU A 180 28.45 2.32 -11.99
CA GLU A 180 28.41 1.21 -12.96
C GLU A 180 27.00 0.58 -13.00
N MET A 181 26.02 1.28 -13.59
CA MET A 181 24.66 0.76 -13.79
C MET A 181 24.68 -0.24 -14.95
N HIS A 182 25.62 -0.08 -15.89
CA HIS A 182 25.92 -1.06 -16.92
C HIS A 182 27.44 -1.27 -17.09
N PRO A 183 27.92 -2.51 -17.29
CA PRO A 183 29.35 -2.81 -17.48
C PRO A 183 29.99 -2.22 -18.75
N LEU A 184 29.25 -1.44 -19.55
CA LEU A 184 29.72 -0.75 -20.75
C LEU A 184 29.70 0.78 -20.62
N ASP A 185 29.32 1.31 -19.45
CA ASP A 185 29.22 2.75 -19.24
C ASP A 185 30.61 3.38 -19.25
N LYS A 186 30.95 4.01 -20.38
CA LYS A 186 32.12 4.89 -20.48
C LYS A 186 31.83 6.15 -19.68
N PHE A 187 32.86 6.72 -19.06
CA PHE A 187 32.78 8.06 -18.47
C PHE A 187 32.19 9.05 -19.49
N GLY A 188 31.08 9.70 -19.12
CA GLY A 188 30.41 10.70 -19.96
C GLY A 188 29.16 10.22 -20.70
N ALA A 189 28.74 8.95 -20.56
CA ALA A 189 27.46 8.49 -21.08
C ALA A 189 26.29 9.24 -20.42
N VAL A 190 25.30 9.65 -21.23
CA VAL A 190 24.03 10.20 -20.74
C VAL A 190 22.96 9.12 -20.85
N GLY A 191 22.35 8.78 -19.73
CA GLY A 191 21.19 7.90 -19.66
C GLY A 191 19.90 8.72 -19.72
N HIS A 192 18.96 8.30 -20.56
CA HIS A 192 17.59 8.79 -20.57
C HIS A 192 16.69 7.70 -19.99
N PHE A 193 15.87 8.06 -19.00
CA PHE A 193 14.89 7.18 -18.38
C PHE A 193 13.48 7.71 -18.59
N GLU A 194 12.61 6.83 -19.06
CA GLU A 194 11.18 7.05 -19.17
C GLU A 194 10.42 5.95 -18.44
N SER A 195 9.41 6.35 -17.65
CA SER A 195 8.47 5.46 -17.00
C SER A 195 7.05 5.88 -17.31
N GLN A 196 6.24 4.94 -17.80
CA GLN A 196 4.82 5.13 -18.01
C GLN A 196 4.06 4.05 -17.25
N SER A 197 3.07 4.46 -16.46
CA SER A 197 2.19 3.51 -15.79
C SER A 197 0.74 3.72 -16.19
N LYS A 198 0.01 2.61 -16.32
CA LYS A 198 -1.39 2.60 -16.72
C LYS A 198 -2.16 1.53 -15.96
N LEU A 199 -3.43 1.82 -15.72
CA LEU A 199 -4.39 0.84 -15.22
C LEU A 199 -5.26 0.36 -16.39
N ILE A 200 -5.24 -0.94 -16.65
CA ILE A 200 -6.04 -1.55 -17.71
C ILE A 200 -6.74 -2.78 -17.13
N SER A 201 -8.08 -2.77 -17.15
CA SER A 201 -8.90 -3.89 -16.69
C SER A 201 -8.46 -4.43 -15.33
N ASN A 202 -8.30 -3.53 -14.35
CA ASN A 202 -7.89 -3.86 -12.99
C ASN A 202 -6.48 -4.47 -12.85
N ARG A 203 -5.60 -4.20 -13.83
CA ARG A 203 -4.17 -4.55 -13.81
C ARG A 203 -3.35 -3.27 -13.88
N TYR A 204 -2.25 -3.25 -13.13
CA TYR A 204 -1.26 -2.18 -13.19
C TYR A 204 -0.16 -2.59 -14.16
N LEU A 205 0.01 -1.80 -15.22
CA LEU A 205 1.05 -1.98 -16.21
C LEU A 205 2.09 -0.88 -16.03
N LEU A 206 3.35 -1.28 -16.06
CA LEU A 206 4.50 -0.40 -15.98
C LEU A 206 5.36 -0.64 -17.21
N PHE A 207 5.59 0.40 -17.98
CA PHE A 207 6.57 0.43 -19.05
C PHE A 207 7.74 1.30 -18.59
N ASN A 208 8.94 0.77 -18.64
CA ASN A 208 10.17 1.49 -18.35
C ASN A 208 11.12 1.36 -19.53
N GLN A 209 11.67 2.48 -19.97
CA GLN A 209 12.65 2.53 -21.06
C GLN A 209 13.90 3.25 -20.58
N TRP A 210 15.04 2.67 -20.92
CA TRP A 210 16.37 3.22 -20.66
C TRP A 210 17.08 3.35 -21.99
N THR A 211 17.56 4.55 -22.30
CA THR A 211 18.34 4.81 -23.51
C THR A 211 19.66 5.41 -23.10
N PHE A 212 20.77 4.84 -23.56
CA PHE A 212 22.10 5.35 -23.25
C PHE A 212 22.70 5.95 -24.52
N THR A 213 23.10 7.21 -24.45
CA THR A 213 23.85 7.87 -25.51
C THR A 213 25.30 8.00 -25.06
N ASN A 214 26.20 7.33 -25.78
CA ASN A 214 27.64 7.59 -25.67
C ASN A 214 27.96 8.86 -26.46
N PRO A 215 28.87 9.71 -25.96
CA PRO A 215 29.42 10.82 -26.74
C PRO A 215 30.20 10.34 -27.96
#